data_AF-A0A1Z8B387-F1
#
_entry.id   AF-A0A1Z8B387-F1
#
_cell.length_a   1.000
_cell.length_b   1.000
_cell.length_c   1.000
_cell.angle_alpha   90.00
_cell.angle_beta   90.00
_cell.angle_gamma   90.00
#
_symmetry.space_group_name_H-M   'P 1'
#
loop_
_entity.id
_entity.type
_entity.pdbx_description
1 polymer ?
#
loop_
_entity_poly.entity_id
_entity_poly.type
_entity_poly.pdbx_seq_one_letter_code
_entity_poly.pdbx_strand_id
1 'polypeptide(L)'
;MAYKSFNVQQVFAIPSLNILCDRLINFNSDLFLTGAAATMINGDATVAATRAVIFITSDKILFSSLKNELPKLWAGAAIISLSDRYLIDIYNLKLEIWLSTKSIVSTTVDGIKTQATNDIPSNLL
;
A
#
# COMPACT_ATOMS: atom_id res chain seq x y z
N MET A 1 -3.98 -20.96 -0.58
CA MET A 1 -4.42 -20.22 -1.78
C MET A 1 -3.24 -19.45 -2.31
N ALA A 2 -2.88 -19.63 -3.58
CA ALA A 2 -1.83 -18.82 -4.20
C ALA A 2 -2.39 -17.40 -4.40
N TYR A 3 -1.88 -16.43 -3.64
CA TYR A 3 -2.20 -15.02 -3.84
C TYR A 3 -1.84 -14.65 -5.28
N LYS A 4 -2.76 -14.05 -6.03
CA LYS A 4 -2.39 -13.42 -7.30
C LYS A 4 -1.69 -12.12 -6.94
N SER A 5 -0.38 -12.20 -6.77
CA SER A 5 0.47 -11.10 -6.35
C SER A 5 0.35 -9.90 -7.31
N PHE A 6 0.64 -8.68 -6.85
CA PHE A 6 0.65 -7.46 -7.67
C PHE A 6 1.48 -7.64 -8.93
N ASN A 7 2.60 -8.37 -8.83
CA ASN A 7 3.50 -8.61 -9.95
C ASN A 7 2.90 -9.55 -11.01
N VAL A 8 2.13 -10.56 -10.59
CA VAL A 8 1.44 -11.47 -11.52
C VAL A 8 0.32 -10.76 -12.27
N GLN A 9 -0.40 -9.86 -11.59
CA GLN A 9 -1.50 -9.11 -12.18
C GLN A 9 -1.06 -7.85 -12.94
N GLN A 10 0.21 -7.44 -12.79
CA GLN A 10 0.73 -6.17 -13.30
C GLN A 10 -0.15 -4.98 -12.89
N VAL A 11 -0.58 -4.94 -11.62
CA VAL A 11 -1.50 -3.92 -11.08
C VAL A 11 -1.01 -2.51 -11.40
N PHE A 12 0.30 -2.30 -11.29
CA PHE A 12 0.95 -1.05 -11.66
C PHE A 12 1.84 -1.22 -12.90
N ALA A 13 1.92 -0.17 -13.73
CA ALA A 13 2.79 -0.16 -14.91
C ALA A 13 4.30 -0.28 -14.56
N ILE A 14 4.69 0.05 -13.33
CA ILE A 14 6.08 -0.05 -12.87
C ILE A 14 6.31 -1.43 -12.23
N PRO A 15 7.07 -2.34 -12.85
CA PRO A 15 7.25 -3.71 -12.34
C PRO A 15 7.87 -3.74 -10.94
N SER A 16 8.82 -2.85 -10.67
CA SER A 16 9.50 -2.81 -9.39
C SER A 16 8.62 -2.35 -8.24
N LEU A 17 7.58 -1.55 -8.53
CA LEU A 17 6.56 -1.17 -7.56
C LEU A 17 5.67 -2.38 -7.21
N ASN A 18 5.26 -3.18 -8.21
CA ASN A 18 4.53 -4.41 -7.94
C ASN A 18 5.32 -5.38 -7.05
N ILE A 19 6.63 -5.55 -7.31
CA ILE A 19 7.51 -6.37 -6.48
C ILE A 19 7.59 -5.85 -5.04
N LEU A 20 7.68 -4.53 -4.86
CA LEU A 20 7.69 -3.93 -3.51
C LEU A 20 6.36 -4.12 -2.80
N CYS A 21 5.23 -3.91 -3.49
CA CYS A 21 3.90 -4.18 -2.95
C CYS A 21 3.76 -5.65 -2.53
N ASP A 22 4.24 -6.59 -3.34
CA ASP A 22 4.27 -8.03 -3.01
C ASP A 22 5.09 -8.31 -1.74
N ARG A 23 6.26 -7.67 -1.60
CA ARG A 23 7.08 -7.81 -0.40
C ARG A 23 6.38 -7.26 0.84
N LEU A 24 5.68 -6.14 0.73
CA LEU A 24 4.96 -5.52 1.84
C LEU A 24 3.78 -6.36 2.32
N ILE A 25 2.95 -6.89 1.41
CA ILE A 25 1.82 -7.75 1.81
C ILE A 25 2.28 -9.10 2.39
N ASN A 26 3.43 -9.61 1.95
CA ASN A 26 4.02 -10.82 2.51
C ASN A 26 4.72 -10.57 3.86
N PHE A 27 5.13 -9.33 4.12
CA PHE A 27 5.75 -8.94 5.38
C PHE A 27 4.73 -9.01 6.53
N ASN A 28 3.52 -8.49 6.32
CA ASN A 28 2.47 -8.56 7.32
C ASN A 28 1.07 -8.47 6.71
N SER A 29 0.16 -9.31 7.19
CA SER A 29 -1.21 -9.37 6.69
C SER A 29 -2.09 -8.20 7.16
N ASP A 30 -1.68 -7.40 8.14
CA ASP A 30 -2.39 -6.22 8.66
C ASP A 30 -1.93 -4.91 8.01
N LEU A 31 -1.31 -5.01 6.83
CA LEU A 31 -1.15 -3.92 5.89
C LEU A 31 -2.24 -3.97 4.82
N PHE A 32 -2.95 -2.86 4.67
CA PHE A 32 -4.04 -2.73 3.72
C PHE A 32 -3.69 -1.69 2.67
N LEU A 33 -4.02 -1.92 1.42
CA LEU A 33 -4.04 -0.83 0.45
C LEU A 33 -5.18 0.14 0.75
N THR A 34 -4.98 1.41 0.46
CA THR A 34 -6.02 2.44 0.49
C THR A 34 -5.86 3.42 -0.68
N GLY A 35 -6.73 4.43 -0.73
CA GLY A 35 -6.78 5.44 -1.77
C GLY A 35 -7.17 4.86 -3.13
N ALA A 36 -6.83 5.58 -4.19
CA ALA A 36 -7.14 5.18 -5.55
C ALA A 36 -6.67 3.77 -5.93
N ALA A 37 -5.50 3.33 -5.43
CA ALA A 37 -5.00 1.98 -5.69
C ALA A 37 -5.96 0.90 -5.17
N ALA A 38 -6.53 1.10 -3.97
CA ALA A 38 -7.54 0.20 -3.43
C ALA A 38 -8.85 0.28 -4.23
N THR A 39 -9.29 1.48 -4.63
CA THR A 39 -10.52 1.67 -5.39
C THR A 39 -10.46 1.03 -6.79
N MET A 40 -9.32 1.17 -7.48
CA MET A 40 -9.08 0.49 -8.77
C MET A 40 -9.12 -1.03 -8.63
N ILE A 41 -8.47 -1.58 -7.59
CA ILE A 41 -8.49 -3.03 -7.33
C ILE A 41 -9.89 -3.52 -6.96
N ASN A 42 -10.67 -2.71 -6.23
CA ASN A 42 -12.07 -3.00 -5.92
C ASN A 42 -13.00 -2.90 -7.15
N GLY A 43 -12.47 -2.61 -8.35
CA GLY A 43 -13.19 -2.67 -9.62
C GLY A 43 -13.72 -1.35 -10.15
N ASP A 44 -13.39 -0.22 -9.52
CA ASP A 44 -13.81 1.09 -9.99
C ASP A 44 -12.73 1.72 -10.89
N ALA A 45 -12.95 1.60 -12.20
CA ALA A 45 -12.08 2.12 -13.24
C ALA A 45 -12.22 3.63 -13.50
N THR A 46 -13.14 4.32 -12.80
CA THR A 46 -13.36 5.77 -12.99
C THR A 46 -12.35 6.63 -12.23
N VAL A 47 -11.61 6.03 -11.30
CA VAL A 47 -10.59 6.71 -10.52
C VAL A 47 -9.35 6.97 -11.38
N ALA A 48 -8.89 8.22 -11.37
CA ALA A 48 -7.69 8.61 -12.09
C ALA A 48 -6.46 7.87 -11.56
N ALA A 49 -5.54 7.50 -12.46
CA ALA A 49 -4.27 6.90 -12.06
C ALA A 49 -3.52 7.86 -11.13
N THR A 50 -3.30 7.44 -9.88
CA THR A 50 -2.57 8.26 -8.91
C THR A 50 -1.07 8.06 -9.04
N ARG A 51 -0.34 9.11 -8.68
CA ARG A 51 1.12 9.04 -8.53
C ARG A 51 1.54 8.52 -7.14
N ALA A 52 0.61 7.98 -6.36
CA ALA A 52 0.85 7.51 -5.00
C ALA A 52 0.14 6.19 -4.74
N VAL A 53 0.89 5.18 -4.30
CA VAL A 53 0.35 3.93 -3.75
C VAL A 53 0.42 4.02 -2.24
N ILE A 54 -0.73 3.87 -1.58
CA ILE A 54 -0.84 4.09 -0.15
C ILE A 54 -1.21 2.77 0.51
N PHE A 55 -0.38 2.35 1.45
CA PHE A 55 -0.71 1.34 2.44
C PHE A 55 -1.11 2.02 3.74
N ILE A 56 -1.99 1.39 4.50
CA ILE A 56 -2.47 1.86 5.78
C ILE A 56 -2.49 0.69 6.77
N THR A 57 -2.17 0.99 8.03
CA THR A 57 -2.33 0.05 9.15
C THR A 57 -2.76 0.79 10.40
N SER A 58 -3.51 0.14 11.28
CA SER A 58 -3.83 0.65 12.62
C SER A 58 -2.95 0.04 13.71
N ASP A 59 -2.07 -0.90 13.35
CA ASP A 59 -1.14 -1.53 14.29
C ASP A 59 0.14 -0.70 14.42
N LYS A 60 0.32 -0.09 15.61
CA LYS A 60 1.50 0.73 15.95
C LYS A 60 2.79 -0.09 16.02
N ILE A 61 2.72 -1.36 16.44
CA ILE A 61 3.88 -2.24 16.56
C ILE A 61 4.36 -2.61 15.16
N LEU A 62 3.42 -2.99 14.28
CA LEU A 62 3.70 -3.23 12.87
C LEU A 62 4.29 -2.00 12.20
N PHE A 63 3.65 -0.84 12.35
CA PHE A 63 4.13 0.42 11.79
C PHE A 63 5.57 0.72 12.26
N SER A 64 5.83 0.62 13.56
CA SER A 64 7.18 0.84 14.11
C SER A 64 8.21 -0.16 13.56
N SER A 65 7.81 -1.40 13.32
CA SER A 65 8.67 -2.45 12.76
C SER A 65 9.05 -2.17 11.30
N LEU A 66 8.12 -1.62 10.51
CA LEU A 66 8.35 -1.26 9.11
C LEU A 66 9.48 -0.25 8.94
N LYS A 67 9.72 0.63 9.92
CA LYS A 67 10.86 1.56 9.89
C LYS A 67 12.20 0.88 9.63
N ASN A 68 12.40 -0.32 10.20
CA ASN A 68 13.65 -1.08 10.09
C ASN A 68 13.66 -2.02 8.88
N GLU A 69 12.48 -2.42 8.41
CA GLU A 69 12.33 -3.42 7.35
C GLU A 69 12.24 -2.79 5.96
N LEU A 70 11.63 -1.61 5.82
CA LEU A 70 11.52 -0.91 4.54
C LEU A 70 12.87 -0.69 3.84
N PRO A 71 13.96 -0.27 4.51
CA PRO A 71 15.27 -0.16 3.86
C PRO A 71 15.81 -1.48 3.31
N LYS A 72 15.42 -2.61 3.91
CA LYS A 72 15.81 -3.96 3.46
C LYS A 72 14.94 -4.43 2.30
N LEU A 73 13.66 -4.10 2.32
CA LEU A 73 12.71 -4.43 1.25
C LEU A 73 12.97 -3.62 -0.03
N TRP A 74 13.53 -2.42 0.10
CA TRP A 74 13.79 -1.51 -1.00
C TRP A 74 15.11 -0.75 -0.83
N ALA A 75 16.22 -1.46 -1.08
CA ALA A 75 17.55 -0.92 -0.94
C ALA A 75 17.81 0.25 -1.91
N GLY A 76 18.41 1.32 -1.41
CA GLY A 76 18.88 2.45 -2.22
C GLY A 76 17.88 3.60 -2.42
N ALA A 77 16.66 3.52 -1.89
CA ALA A 77 15.74 4.66 -1.87
C ALA A 77 15.85 5.48 -0.58
N ALA A 78 15.64 6.79 -0.72
CA ALA A 78 15.43 7.66 0.43
C ALA A 78 14.07 7.34 1.07
N ILE A 79 14.09 6.90 2.32
CA ILE A 79 12.87 6.68 3.11
C ILE A 79 12.71 7.86 4.05
N ILE A 80 11.66 8.65 3.84
CA ILE A 80 11.29 9.74 4.73
C ILE A 80 10.39 9.17 5.83
N SER A 81 10.80 9.34 7.08
CA SER A 81 10.04 8.88 8.25
C SER A 81 9.41 10.05 8.98
N LEU A 82 8.08 10.06 9.04
CA LEU A 82 7.27 10.95 9.85
C LEU A 82 6.64 10.17 11.01
N SER A 83 5.97 10.87 11.93
CA SER A 83 5.34 10.25 13.11
C SER A 83 4.22 9.28 12.76
N ASP A 84 3.52 9.53 11.66
CA ASP A 84 2.32 8.82 11.21
C ASP A 84 2.46 8.28 9.78
N ARG A 85 3.62 8.48 9.15
CA ARG A 85 3.84 8.09 7.75
C ARG A 85 5.28 7.71 7.42
N TYR A 86 5.44 6.69 6.59
CA TYR A 86 6.68 6.46 5.83
C TYR A 86 6.45 6.78 4.36
N LEU A 87 7.41 7.43 3.72
CA LEU A 87 7.36 7.77 2.30
C LEU A 87 8.60 7.24 1.59
N ILE A 88 8.39 6.64 0.43
CA ILE A 88 9.43 6.12 -0.45
C ILE A 88 9.17 6.70 -1.84
N ASP A 89 10.10 7.50 -2.34
CA ASP A 89 10.05 7.99 -3.72
C ASP A 89 10.60 6.91 -4.66
N ILE A 90 9.78 6.53 -5.65
CA ILE A 90 10.09 5.50 -6.65
C ILE A 90 9.90 6.15 -8.02
N TYR A 91 10.97 6.77 -8.50
CA TYR A 91 10.98 7.59 -9.72
C TYR A 91 9.92 8.69 -9.70
N ASN A 92 8.81 8.46 -10.40
CA ASN A 92 7.70 9.39 -10.58
C ASN A 92 6.46 9.01 -9.75
N LEU A 93 6.57 7.98 -8.91
CA LEU A 93 5.55 7.50 -8.01
C LEU A 93 6.04 7.59 -6.55
N LYS A 94 5.09 7.71 -5.64
CA LYS A 94 5.31 7.62 -4.20
C LYS A 94 4.70 6.35 -3.67
N LEU A 95 5.43 5.63 -2.83
CA LEU A 95 4.84 4.63 -1.95
C LEU A 95 4.77 5.21 -0.55
N GLU A 96 3.58 5.22 0.03
CA GLU A 96 3.33 5.75 1.36
C GLU A 96 2.76 4.64 2.26
N ILE A 97 3.17 4.63 3.52
CA ILE A 97 2.62 3.75 4.55
C ILE A 97 2.13 4.64 5.69
N TRP A 98 0.84 4.58 5.98
CA TRP A 98 0.18 5.46 6.94
C TRP A 98 -0.22 4.68 8.20
N LEU A 99 -0.07 5.33 9.35
CA LEU A 99 -0.60 4.87 10.62
C LEU A 99 -1.98 5.50 10.86
N SER A 100 -3.02 4.67 10.87
CA SER A 100 -4.37 5.07 11.25
C SER A 100 -4.56 4.99 12.76
N THR A 101 -5.23 5.99 13.33
CA THR A 101 -5.73 5.93 14.71
C THR A 101 -7.12 5.29 14.82
N LYS A 102 -7.78 5.05 13.67
CA LYS A 102 -9.10 4.43 13.57
C LYS A 102 -9.00 3.00 13.08
N SER A 103 -9.98 2.18 13.45
CA SER A 103 -10.13 0.83 12.88
C SER A 103 -10.30 0.91 11.36
N ILE A 104 -9.62 0.04 10.63
CA ILE A 104 -9.70 -0.04 9.17
C ILE A 104 -10.66 -1.17 8.82
N VAL A 105 -11.71 -0.84 8.08
CA VAL A 105 -12.58 -1.84 7.47
C VAL A 105 -11.92 -2.29 6.18
N SER A 106 -11.67 -3.59 6.06
CA SER A 106 -10.97 -4.16 4.91
C SER A 106 -11.84 -5.15 4.16
N THR A 107 -11.60 -5.24 2.86
CA THR A 107 -12.04 -6.31 1.99
C THR A 107 -10.82 -7.00 1.38
N THR A 108 -10.99 -8.20 0.84
CA THR A 108 -9.92 -8.93 0.15
C THR A 108 -10.34 -9.18 -1.28
N VAL A 109 -9.57 -8.65 -2.23
CA VAL A 109 -9.79 -8.85 -3.67
C VAL A 109 -8.57 -9.52 -4.26
N ASP A 110 -8.77 -10.69 -4.88
CA ASP A 110 -7.69 -11.54 -5.42
C ASP A 110 -6.53 -11.82 -4.43
N GLY A 111 -6.83 -11.80 -3.12
CA GLY A 111 -5.86 -12.02 -2.05
C GLY A 111 -5.14 -10.75 -1.57
N ILE A 112 -5.41 -9.59 -2.16
CA ILE A 112 -4.90 -8.30 -1.71
C ILE A 112 -5.91 -7.70 -0.72
N LYS A 113 -5.47 -7.35 0.49
CA LYS A 113 -6.32 -6.64 1.44
C LYS A 113 -6.38 -5.15 1.07
N THR A 114 -7.58 -4.65 0.82
CA THR A 114 -7.86 -3.26 0.48
C THR A 114 -8.81 -2.65 1.51
N GLN A 115 -8.74 -1.34 1.74
CA GLN A 115 -9.76 -0.62 2.48
C GLN A 115 -11.06 -0.62 1.66
N ALA A 116 -12.20 -0.78 2.34
CA ALA A 116 -13.50 -0.68 1.67
C ALA A 116 -13.69 0.72 1.05
N THR A 117 -14.15 0.79 -0.20
CA THR A 117 -14.17 2.03 -1.00
C THR A 117 -14.92 3.17 -0.31
N ASN A 118 -16.04 2.87 0.37
CA ASN A 118 -16.85 3.83 1.12
C ASN A 118 -16.15 4.39 2.37
N ASP A 119 -15.08 3.75 2.83
CA ASP A 119 -14.31 4.16 4.00
C ASP A 119 -13.01 4.88 3.64
N ILE A 120 -12.64 4.91 2.34
CA ILE A 120 -11.48 5.64 1.84
C ILE A 120 -11.79 7.15 1.87
N PRO A 121 -10.99 7.98 2.58
CA PRO A 121 -11.15 9.42 2.58
C PRO A 121 -11.12 10.01 1.16
N SER A 122 -12.00 10.96 0.85
CA SER A 122 -12.10 11.55 -0.50
C SER A 122 -10.81 12.24 -0.97
N ASN A 123 -9.98 12.70 -0.05
CA ASN A 123 -8.67 13.28 -0.37
C ASN A 123 -7.60 12.23 -0.78
N LEU A 124 -7.96 10.94 -0.75
CA LEU A 124 -7.12 9.82 -1.19
C LEU A 124 -7.64 9.16 -2.48
N LEU A 125 -8.78 9.62 -3.00
CA LEU A 125 -9.37 9.17 -4.26
C LEU A 125 -8.84 9.98 -5.45
#